data_AF-A0A255YW70-F1
#
_entry.id   AF-A0A255YW70-F1
#
_cell.length_a   1.000
_cell.length_b   1.000
_cell.length_c   1.000
_cell.angle_alpha   90.00
_cell.angle_beta   90.00
_cell.angle_gamma   90.00
#
_symmetry.space_group_name_H-M   'P 1'
#
loop_
_entity.id
_entity.type
_entity.pdbx_description
1 polymer ?
#
loop_
_entity_poly.entity_id
_entity_poly.type
_entity_poly.pdbx_seq_one_letter_code
_entity_poly.pdbx_strand_id
1 'polypeptide(L)'
;MTHVTISAIMAGLVAALVMMAGPARAERPAAPAQPDQGRGFGKLPWQSWMDPAIARPRPTPQRRDRIVYAFDRPSRGLLTVDRELSRLCRQGRFNQLINLHYRAFGPDEKPWGVAYGRMAVNLFDPTRRRDEGLVYFFRGQETSNCTVYTARQDDLRGFYIGP
;
A
#
# COMPACT_ATOMS: atom_id res chain seq x y z
N MET A 1 -41.28 -9.36 66.09
CA MET A 1 -40.00 -8.99 65.45
C MET A 1 -40.07 -7.54 65.02
N THR A 2 -38.97 -6.85 65.20
CA THR A 2 -38.77 -5.41 65.34
C THR A 2 -39.09 -4.56 64.11
N HIS A 3 -39.51 -3.33 64.40
CA HIS A 3 -39.72 -2.19 63.53
C HIS A 3 -38.42 -1.66 62.85
N VAL A 4 -38.66 -0.77 61.87
CA VAL A 4 -37.96 0.48 61.54
C VAL A 4 -37.22 0.54 60.19
N THR A 5 -37.81 1.39 59.36
CA THR A 5 -37.37 2.12 58.16
C THR A 5 -36.06 2.89 58.30
N ILE A 6 -35.24 2.96 57.23
CA ILE A 6 -34.40 4.14 56.94
C ILE A 6 -34.53 4.51 55.46
N SER A 7 -35.16 5.66 55.24
CA SER A 7 -35.19 6.43 54.01
C SER A 7 -33.81 7.03 53.68
N ALA A 8 -33.72 7.54 52.44
CA ALA A 8 -33.31 8.91 52.14
C ALA A 8 -31.87 9.20 51.62
N ILE A 9 -31.89 9.82 50.44
CA ILE A 9 -31.12 11.00 49.99
C ILE A 9 -29.72 10.76 49.41
N MET A 10 -29.57 11.20 48.14
CA MET A 10 -28.48 12.00 47.54
C MET A 10 -28.61 11.81 46.01
N ALA A 11 -29.42 12.55 45.25
CA ALA A 11 -29.45 14.00 45.06
C ALA A 11 -28.07 14.61 44.77
N GLY A 12 -27.74 14.69 43.47
CA GLY A 12 -27.03 15.81 42.86
C GLY A 12 -25.54 15.97 43.14
N LEU A 13 -24.72 15.70 42.12
CA LEU A 13 -23.57 16.56 41.87
C LEU A 13 -23.29 16.62 40.35
N VAL A 14 -23.85 17.64 39.71
CA VAL A 14 -23.35 18.18 38.45
C VAL A 14 -22.12 19.01 38.81
N ALA A 15 -20.95 18.58 38.40
CA ALA A 15 -19.77 19.43 38.32
C ALA A 15 -19.00 19.04 37.07
N ALA A 16 -19.27 19.77 36.00
CA ALA A 16 -18.53 19.74 34.75
C ALA A 16 -17.08 20.17 35.01
N LEU A 17 -16.16 19.21 35.07
CA LEU A 17 -14.73 19.48 34.88
C LEU A 17 -14.44 19.50 33.38
N VAL A 18 -14.49 20.70 32.81
CA VAL A 18 -13.83 21.01 31.53
C VAL A 18 -12.33 20.88 31.77
N MET A 19 -11.77 19.70 31.50
CA MET A 19 -10.32 19.52 31.47
C MET A 19 -9.77 20.28 30.25
N MET A 20 -9.12 21.40 30.53
CA MET A 20 -8.27 22.11 29.58
C MET A 20 -7.07 21.23 29.22
N ALA A 21 -7.20 20.44 28.15
CA ALA A 21 -6.05 19.84 27.48
C ALA A 21 -5.37 20.91 26.61
N GLY A 22 -4.47 21.69 27.21
CA GLY A 22 -3.51 22.48 26.44
C GLY A 22 -2.57 21.55 25.66
N PRO A 23 -2.21 21.86 24.41
CA PRO A 23 -1.27 21.03 23.68
C PRO A 23 0.09 21.10 24.36
N ALA A 24 0.61 19.94 24.78
CA ALA A 24 1.99 19.77 25.16
C ALA A 24 2.87 20.18 23.97
N ARG A 25 3.46 21.38 24.04
CA ARG A 25 4.44 21.87 23.10
C ARG A 25 5.71 21.06 23.34
N ALA A 26 5.92 20.01 22.55
CA ALA A 26 7.17 19.27 22.56
C ALA A 26 8.33 20.24 22.27
N GLU A 27 9.17 20.49 23.28
CA GLU A 27 10.42 21.21 23.16
C GLU A 27 11.26 20.47 22.11
N ARG A 28 11.46 21.07 20.93
CA ARG A 28 12.39 20.51 19.95
C ARG A 28 13.79 20.64 20.54
N PRO A 29 14.64 19.59 20.47
CA PRO A 29 16.05 19.74 20.78
C PRO A 29 16.62 20.88 19.94
N ALA A 30 17.39 21.77 20.58
CA ALA A 30 18.06 22.86 19.89
C ALA A 30 18.93 22.30 18.75
N ALA A 31 18.81 22.89 17.57
CA ALA A 31 19.69 22.57 16.45
C ALA A 31 21.16 22.86 16.85
N PRO A 32 22.12 22.05 16.39
CA PRO A 32 23.53 22.30 16.67
C PRO A 32 23.96 23.68 16.17
N ALA A 33 24.81 24.35 16.94
CA ALA A 33 25.31 25.68 16.63
C ALA A 33 26.02 25.69 15.26
N GLN A 34 25.65 26.65 14.42
CA GLN A 34 26.27 26.87 13.11
C GLN A 34 27.68 27.44 13.31
N PRO A 35 28.71 26.96 12.59
CA PRO A 35 30.07 27.45 12.76
C PRO A 35 30.19 28.92 12.34
N ASP A 36 31.05 29.63 13.07
CA ASP A 36 31.30 31.07 12.96
C ASP A 36 31.68 31.48 11.53
N GLN A 37 31.01 32.53 11.04
CA GLN A 37 31.15 33.02 9.68
C GLN A 37 32.42 33.88 9.54
N GLY A 38 33.56 33.21 9.43
CA GLY A 38 34.81 33.83 9.04
C GLY A 38 34.78 34.31 7.58
N ARG A 39 34.65 35.64 7.41
CA ARG A 39 35.05 36.48 6.25
C ARG A 39 34.96 35.85 4.86
N GLY A 40 33.84 36.07 4.18
CA GLY A 40 33.74 35.93 2.73
C GLY A 40 32.39 36.45 2.24
N PHE A 41 32.41 37.32 1.23
CA PHE A 41 31.20 37.94 0.69
C PHE A 41 30.22 36.87 0.15
N GLY A 42 29.08 36.74 0.86
CA GLY A 42 27.74 36.52 0.32
C GLY A 42 27.46 35.26 -0.49
N LYS A 43 27.01 34.18 0.17
CA LYS A 43 26.12 33.22 -0.47
C LYS A 43 24.67 33.63 -0.18
N LEU A 44 23.89 33.86 -1.24
CA LEU A 44 22.46 34.12 -1.11
C LEU A 44 21.76 32.89 -0.50
N PRO A 45 20.75 33.07 0.36
CA PRO A 45 20.18 31.98 1.17
C PRO A 45 19.47 30.86 0.39
N TRP A 46 19.30 31.01 -0.94
CA TRP A 46 18.73 30.01 -1.85
C TRP A 46 19.76 29.30 -2.75
N GLN A 47 21.05 29.66 -2.67
CA GLN A 47 22.09 28.95 -3.41
C GLN A 47 22.53 27.72 -2.61
N SER A 48 22.07 26.54 -3.02
CA SER A 48 22.47 25.26 -2.41
C SER A 48 23.98 25.10 -2.49
N TRP A 49 24.62 24.82 -1.36
CA TRP A 49 26.06 24.56 -1.19
C TRP A 49 26.65 23.39 -2.02
N MET A 50 25.86 22.74 -2.86
CA MET A 50 26.30 21.60 -3.66
C MET A 50 26.80 22.08 -5.01
N ASP A 51 28.07 21.77 -5.31
CA ASP A 51 28.59 21.80 -6.67
C ASP A 51 27.66 20.96 -7.59
N PRO A 52 27.11 21.51 -8.69
CA PRO A 52 26.27 20.76 -9.62
C PRO A 52 26.94 19.51 -10.18
N ALA A 53 28.29 19.48 -10.22
CA ALA A 53 29.06 18.31 -10.62
C ALA A 53 29.07 17.19 -9.55
N ILE A 54 28.65 17.48 -8.31
CA ILE A 54 28.59 16.55 -7.16
C ILE A 54 27.14 16.14 -6.83
N ALA A 55 26.13 16.69 -7.51
CA ALA A 55 24.78 16.16 -7.39
C ALA A 55 24.74 14.78 -8.08
N ARG A 56 24.62 13.70 -7.30
CA ARG A 56 24.32 12.38 -7.87
C ARG A 56 23.10 12.54 -8.79
N PRO A 57 23.12 12.01 -10.03
CA PRO A 57 21.95 12.05 -10.89
C PRO A 57 20.75 11.58 -10.08
N ARG A 58 19.70 12.41 -10.00
CA ARG A 58 18.47 12.00 -9.33
C ARG A 58 18.00 10.73 -10.04
N PRO A 59 17.90 9.57 -9.38
CA PRO A 59 17.44 8.36 -10.03
C PRO A 59 16.10 8.64 -10.67
N THR A 60 15.89 8.23 -11.92
CA THR A 60 14.62 8.45 -12.61
C THR A 60 13.49 7.91 -11.73
N PRO A 61 12.43 8.69 -11.42
CA PRO A 61 11.27 8.17 -10.71
C PRO A 61 10.66 7.01 -11.52
N GLN A 62 10.89 5.77 -11.09
CA GLN A 62 10.29 4.58 -11.68
C GLN A 62 8.83 4.49 -11.19
N ARG A 63 7.96 5.34 -11.72
CA ARG A 63 6.51 5.19 -11.60
C ARG A 63 5.91 4.96 -12.98
N ARG A 64 6.29 3.84 -13.59
CA ARG A 64 5.50 3.27 -14.68
C ARG A 64 4.79 2.08 -14.10
N ASP A 65 3.51 2.27 -13.86
CA ASP A 65 2.59 1.16 -13.73
C ASP A 65 2.77 0.25 -14.95
N ARG A 66 3.25 -0.97 -14.73
CA ARG A 66 3.70 -1.84 -15.83
C ARG A 66 2.53 -2.65 -16.34
N ILE A 67 1.92 -2.21 -17.44
CA ILE A 67 0.95 -3.04 -18.15
C ILE A 67 1.74 -4.11 -18.88
N VAL A 68 1.50 -5.37 -18.53
CA VAL A 68 2.23 -6.53 -19.09
C VAL A 68 1.36 -7.40 -20.00
N TYR A 69 0.03 -7.33 -19.83
CA TYR A 69 -0.92 -7.99 -20.71
C TYR A 69 -2.01 -7.02 -21.16
N ALA A 70 -2.34 -7.07 -22.45
CA ALA A 70 -3.49 -6.40 -23.03
C ALA A 70 -4.33 -7.43 -23.78
N PHE A 71 -5.55 -7.67 -23.32
CA PHE A 71 -6.45 -8.66 -23.91
C PHE A 71 -7.29 -8.04 -25.03
N ASP A 72 -7.59 -8.84 -26.05
CA ASP A 72 -8.43 -8.46 -27.20
C ASP A 72 -9.94 -8.47 -26.87
N ARG A 73 -10.30 -9.02 -25.71
CA ARG A 73 -11.67 -9.19 -25.19
C ARG A 73 -11.64 -9.16 -23.66
N PRO A 74 -12.79 -9.08 -22.96
CA PRO A 74 -12.81 -8.99 -21.51
C PRO A 74 -12.04 -10.13 -20.83
N SER A 75 -11.16 -9.79 -19.88
CA SER A 75 -10.22 -10.73 -19.25
C SER A 75 -10.94 -11.91 -18.59
N ARG A 76 -12.14 -11.68 -18.04
CA ARG A 76 -12.97 -12.73 -17.43
C ARG A 76 -13.29 -13.90 -18.36
N GLY A 77 -13.34 -13.67 -19.67
CA GLY A 77 -13.61 -14.73 -20.66
C GLY A 77 -12.37 -15.55 -21.04
N LEU A 78 -11.18 -15.10 -20.64
CA LEU A 78 -9.89 -15.72 -20.96
C LEU A 78 -9.23 -16.41 -19.77
N LEU A 79 -9.64 -16.04 -18.56
CA LEU A 79 -9.00 -16.45 -17.32
C LEU A 79 -9.94 -17.31 -16.48
N THR A 80 -9.37 -18.27 -15.74
CA THR A 80 -10.15 -19.16 -14.87
C THR A 80 -10.17 -18.62 -13.44
N VAL A 81 -11.34 -18.57 -12.80
CA VAL A 81 -11.41 -18.17 -11.39
C VAL A 81 -10.91 -19.29 -10.49
N ASP A 82 -10.01 -18.97 -9.56
CA ASP A 82 -9.56 -19.89 -8.52
C ASP A 82 -10.22 -19.53 -7.18
N ARG A 83 -11.10 -20.40 -6.70
CA ARG A 83 -11.90 -20.15 -5.48
C ARG A 83 -11.05 -20.22 -4.21
N GLU A 84 -10.06 -21.11 -4.17
CA GLU A 84 -9.21 -21.27 -3.00
C GLU A 84 -8.25 -20.08 -2.88
N LEU A 85 -7.58 -19.70 -3.97
CA LEU A 85 -6.70 -18.55 -4.01
C LEU A 85 -7.47 -17.24 -3.78
N SER A 86 -8.69 -17.13 -4.29
CA SER A 86 -9.56 -15.98 -3.99
C SER A 86 -9.87 -15.87 -2.49
N ARG A 87 -10.12 -17.01 -1.81
CA ARG A 87 -10.32 -17.04 -0.35
C ARG A 87 -9.05 -16.59 0.37
N LEU A 88 -7.87 -17.06 -0.06
CA LEU A 88 -6.59 -16.66 0.53
C LEU A 88 -6.27 -15.18 0.29
N CYS A 89 -6.57 -14.66 -0.89
CA CYS A 89 -6.37 -13.24 -1.19
C CYS A 89 -7.20 -12.34 -0.27
N ARG A 90 -8.48 -12.69 -0.04
CA ARG A 90 -9.34 -11.98 0.93
C ARG A 90 -8.81 -12.04 2.37
N GLN A 91 -8.01 -13.05 2.69
CA GLN A 91 -7.31 -13.20 3.97
C GLN A 91 -5.94 -12.53 4.00
N GLY A 92 -5.50 -11.90 2.90
CA GLY A 92 -4.16 -11.32 2.78
C GLY A 92 -3.04 -12.36 2.70
N ARG A 93 -3.34 -13.61 2.30
CA ARG A 93 -2.41 -14.75 2.27
C ARG A 93 -2.05 -15.22 0.86
N PHE A 94 -2.54 -14.53 -0.17
CA PHE A 94 -2.18 -14.78 -1.56
C PHE A 94 -2.43 -13.52 -2.38
N ASN A 95 -1.41 -12.68 -2.54
CA ASN A 95 -1.55 -11.30 -3.03
C ASN A 95 -0.32 -10.90 -3.86
N GLN A 96 -0.43 -9.92 -4.75
CA GLN A 96 0.78 -9.21 -5.19
C GLN A 96 1.44 -8.51 -3.99
N LEU A 97 2.77 -8.52 -3.95
CA LEU A 97 3.54 -7.79 -2.94
C LEU A 97 3.28 -6.27 -3.00
N ILE A 98 3.15 -5.73 -4.21
CA ILE A 98 2.75 -4.35 -4.45
C ILE A 98 1.54 -4.39 -5.37
N ASN A 99 0.39 -3.99 -4.84
CA ASN A 99 -0.88 -3.98 -5.56
C ASN A 99 -0.74 -3.20 -6.88
N LEU A 100 -1.19 -3.81 -7.99
CA LEU A 100 -1.14 -3.22 -9.33
C LEU A 100 0.27 -2.82 -9.81
N HIS A 101 1.34 -3.40 -9.28
CA HIS A 101 2.70 -3.11 -9.78
C HIS A 101 2.88 -3.57 -11.23
N TYR A 102 2.46 -4.81 -11.51
CA TYR A 102 2.21 -5.32 -12.85
C TYR A 102 0.70 -5.43 -13.08
N ARG A 103 0.26 -5.09 -14.28
CA ARG A 103 -1.15 -4.93 -14.62
C ARG A 103 -1.55 -5.65 -15.91
N ALA A 104 -2.80 -6.05 -15.96
CA ALA A 104 -3.47 -6.50 -17.17
C ALA A 104 -4.80 -5.77 -17.33
N PHE A 105 -5.26 -5.62 -18.56
CA PHE A 105 -6.62 -5.13 -18.84
C PHE A 105 -7.19 -5.81 -20.08
N GLY A 106 -8.51 -6.00 -20.09
CA GLY A 106 -9.29 -6.19 -21.30
C GLY A 106 -10.08 -4.92 -21.64
N PRO A 107 -10.80 -4.91 -22.78
CA PRO A 107 -11.68 -3.80 -23.16
C PRO A 107 -12.68 -3.47 -22.05
N ASP A 108 -12.83 -2.18 -21.76
CA ASP A 108 -13.76 -1.64 -20.77
C ASP A 108 -13.59 -2.16 -19.31
N GLU A 109 -12.44 -2.75 -18.99
CA GLU A 109 -12.12 -3.25 -17.65
C GLU A 109 -11.18 -2.31 -16.88
N LYS A 110 -11.39 -2.20 -15.57
CA LYS A 110 -10.37 -1.66 -14.68
C LYS A 110 -9.14 -2.60 -14.69
N PRO A 111 -7.91 -2.09 -14.53
CA PRO A 111 -6.72 -2.91 -14.48
C PRO A 111 -6.77 -3.94 -13.34
N TRP A 112 -6.30 -5.15 -13.62
CA TRP A 112 -6.10 -6.21 -12.63
C TRP A 112 -4.61 -6.33 -12.33
N GLY A 113 -4.28 -6.68 -11.09
CA GLY A 113 -2.91 -6.98 -10.70
C GLY A 113 -2.43 -8.27 -11.35
N VAL A 114 -1.13 -8.41 -11.65
CA VAL A 114 -0.53 -9.59 -12.29
C VAL A 114 0.64 -10.12 -11.47
N ALA A 115 0.67 -11.40 -11.10
CA ALA A 115 1.84 -12.03 -10.51
C ALA A 115 2.22 -13.33 -11.22
N TYR A 116 3.51 -13.66 -11.20
CA TYR A 116 4.06 -14.81 -11.91
C TYR A 116 4.41 -15.93 -10.94
N GLY A 117 3.91 -17.15 -11.19
CA GLY A 117 4.22 -18.31 -10.37
C GLY A 117 5.69 -18.72 -10.43
N ARG A 118 6.26 -18.79 -11.64
CA ARG A 118 7.64 -19.26 -11.88
C ARG A 118 8.68 -18.48 -11.09
N MET A 119 8.68 -17.15 -11.23
CA MET A 119 9.66 -16.29 -10.56
C MET A 119 9.22 -15.90 -9.15
N ALA A 120 7.90 -15.82 -8.90
CA ALA A 120 7.30 -15.40 -7.63
C ALA A 120 7.83 -14.07 -7.05
N VAL A 121 8.57 -13.27 -7.83
CA VAL A 121 9.26 -12.05 -7.37
C VAL A 121 8.30 -10.95 -6.91
N ASN A 122 7.04 -11.03 -7.32
CA ASN A 122 6.02 -10.05 -6.98
C ASN A 122 4.78 -10.67 -6.32
N LEU A 123 4.91 -11.91 -5.80
CA LEU A 123 3.82 -12.67 -5.18
C LEU A 123 4.10 -12.92 -3.69
N PHE A 124 3.15 -12.56 -2.84
CA PHE A 124 3.09 -12.97 -1.44
C PHE A 124 2.26 -14.26 -1.34
N ASP A 125 2.91 -15.38 -1.03
CA ASP A 125 2.28 -16.71 -0.89
C ASP A 125 2.93 -17.50 0.25
N PRO A 126 2.66 -17.14 1.52
CA PRO A 126 3.21 -17.86 2.69
C PRO A 126 2.71 -19.31 2.77
N THR A 127 1.60 -19.64 2.11
CA THR A 127 1.00 -20.97 2.09
C THR A 127 1.54 -21.89 1.01
N ARG A 128 2.44 -21.39 0.15
CA ARG A 128 3.04 -22.14 -0.97
C ARG A 128 1.99 -22.79 -1.87
N ARG A 129 0.95 -22.04 -2.23
CA ARG A 129 -0.13 -22.49 -3.13
C ARG A 129 0.10 -22.13 -4.59
N ARG A 130 1.15 -21.37 -4.91
CA ARG A 130 1.48 -21.08 -6.31
C ARG A 130 1.92 -22.35 -7.04
N ASP A 131 1.43 -22.49 -8.26
CA ASP A 131 1.99 -23.28 -9.35
C ASP A 131 2.92 -22.40 -10.20
N GLU A 132 4.07 -22.94 -10.61
CA GLU A 132 5.10 -22.23 -11.37
C GLU A 132 4.70 -21.96 -12.83
N GLY A 133 3.80 -22.74 -13.41
CA GLY A 133 3.30 -22.58 -14.77
C GLY A 133 2.13 -21.60 -14.92
N LEU A 134 1.65 -21.04 -13.81
CA LEU A 134 0.53 -20.11 -13.79
C LEU A 134 0.94 -18.65 -13.66
N VAL A 135 0.11 -17.80 -14.25
CA VAL A 135 0.05 -16.36 -14.00
C VAL A 135 -1.24 -16.08 -13.22
N TYR A 136 -1.13 -15.26 -12.17
CA TYR A 136 -2.22 -14.90 -11.28
C TYR A 136 -2.67 -13.48 -11.56
N PHE A 137 -3.99 -13.29 -11.68
CA PHE A 137 -4.60 -12.00 -11.91
C PHE A 137 -5.50 -11.63 -10.73
N PHE A 138 -5.26 -10.45 -10.13
CA PHE A 138 -5.91 -10.00 -8.92
C PHE A 138 -6.90 -8.89 -9.25
N ARG A 139 -8.18 -9.14 -8.99
CA ARG A 139 -9.23 -8.13 -9.04
C ARG A 139 -9.64 -7.77 -7.62
N GLY A 140 -9.57 -6.47 -7.29
CA GLY A 140 -9.91 -5.98 -5.95
C GLY A 140 -8.95 -6.54 -4.89
N GLN A 141 -7.65 -6.47 -5.13
CA GLN A 141 -6.71 -6.75 -4.05
C GLN A 141 -6.89 -5.71 -2.94
N GLU A 142 -6.65 -6.11 -1.67
CA GLU A 142 -6.80 -5.27 -0.46
C GLU A 142 -8.26 -4.94 -0.09
N THR A 143 -9.22 -5.53 -0.79
CA THR A 143 -10.65 -5.41 -0.47
C THR A 143 -11.25 -6.78 -0.14
N SER A 144 -12.40 -6.77 0.54
CA SER A 144 -13.13 -8.00 0.92
C SER A 144 -13.68 -8.78 -0.29
N ASN A 145 -13.68 -8.18 -1.48
CA ASN A 145 -14.11 -8.80 -2.73
C ASN A 145 -12.93 -9.29 -3.61
N CYS A 146 -11.74 -9.47 -3.04
CA CYS A 146 -10.60 -9.98 -3.81
C CYS A 146 -10.94 -11.31 -4.51
N THR A 147 -10.68 -11.33 -5.81
CA THR A 147 -10.83 -12.50 -6.67
C THR A 147 -9.53 -12.74 -7.42
N VAL A 148 -9.05 -13.96 -7.37
CA VAL A 148 -7.86 -14.42 -8.09
C VAL A 148 -8.32 -15.22 -9.30
N TYR A 149 -7.82 -14.85 -10.46
CA TYR A 149 -7.96 -15.60 -11.70
C TYR A 149 -6.59 -16.15 -12.10
N THR A 150 -6.59 -17.23 -12.87
CA THR A 150 -5.39 -17.94 -13.31
C THR A 150 -5.45 -18.24 -14.79
N ALA A 151 -4.29 -18.32 -15.42
CA ALA A 151 -4.09 -18.88 -16.75
C ALA A 151 -2.68 -19.47 -16.84
N ARG A 152 -2.48 -20.43 -17.75
CA ARG A 152 -1.12 -20.93 -18.06
C ARG A 152 -0.35 -19.81 -18.74
N GLN A 153 0.92 -19.66 -18.40
CA GLN A 153 1.76 -18.63 -19.01
C GLN A 153 1.88 -18.79 -20.54
N ASP A 154 1.86 -20.03 -21.05
CA ASP A 154 1.94 -20.29 -22.49
C ASP A 154 0.69 -19.83 -23.26
N ASP A 155 -0.50 -19.92 -22.65
CA ASP A 155 -1.76 -19.47 -23.25
C ASP A 155 -1.84 -17.95 -23.39
N LEU A 156 -1.03 -17.23 -22.62
CA LEU A 156 -1.03 -15.77 -22.54
C LEU A 156 -0.03 -15.11 -23.52
N ARG A 157 0.78 -15.88 -24.23
CA ARG A 157 1.87 -15.36 -25.09
C ARG A 157 1.38 -14.32 -26.11
N GLY A 158 0.21 -14.53 -26.70
CA GLY A 158 -0.37 -13.61 -27.69
C GLY A 158 -0.83 -12.26 -27.12
N PHE A 159 -1.00 -12.16 -25.80
CA PHE A 159 -1.47 -10.95 -25.11
C PHE A 159 -0.35 -10.21 -24.39
N TYR A 160 0.86 -10.78 -24.34
CA TYR A 160 1.99 -10.21 -23.62
C TYR A 160 2.58 -9.02 -24.38
N ILE A 161 2.68 -7.87 -23.72
CA ILE A 161 3.20 -6.63 -24.31
C ILE A 161 4.52 -6.15 -23.70
N GLY A 162 4.99 -6.81 -22.63
CA GLY A 162 6.23 -6.47 -21.93
C GLY A 162 6.09 -5.36 -20.87
N PRO A 163 6.99 -5.32 -19.87
CA PRO A 163 7.06 -4.26 -18.86
C PRO A 163 7.73 -2.97 -19.33
#